data_AF-A0A2V5I2I0-F1
#
_entry.id   AF-A0A2V5I2I0-F1
#
_cell.length_a   1.000
_cell.length_b   1.000
_cell.length_c   1.000
_cell.angle_alpha   90.00
_cell.angle_beta   90.00
_cell.angle_gamma   90.00
#
_symmetry.space_group_name_H-M   'P 1'
#
loop_
_entity.id
_entity.type
_entity.pdbx_description
1 polymer ?
#
loop_
_entity_poly.entity_id
_entity_poly.type
_entity_poly.pdbx_seq_one_letter_code
_entity_poly.pdbx_strand_id
1 'polypeptide(L)'
;MRLYIHIVNRIMVEGFYTRDNEDGITVQAELAPLGERHPKVFVSPKTTNDPASRLAFRVTLKDEKGEQKVLYLTVSTNFLEAIFKINSLVDWLDGATIHDLKARRRRHIYIHPSNKNLDDDLRNFLGGGYILDDG
;
A
#
# COMPACT_ATOMS: atom_id res chain seq x y z
N MET A 1 15.27 -20.94 5.63
CA MET A 1 13.80 -20.82 5.78
C MET A 1 13.40 -19.45 5.24
N ARG A 2 12.59 -19.37 4.17
CA ARG A 2 12.16 -18.08 3.59
C ARG A 2 10.79 -17.71 4.15
N LEU A 3 10.71 -16.60 4.88
CA LEU A 3 9.44 -16.02 5.35
C LEU A 3 8.79 -15.29 4.17
N TYR A 4 7.70 -15.84 3.63
CA TYR A 4 6.91 -15.16 2.61
C TYR A 4 5.94 -14.20 3.30
N ILE A 5 6.34 -12.94 3.43
CA ILE A 5 5.45 -11.87 3.87
C ILE A 5 4.58 -11.50 2.66
N HIS A 6 3.33 -11.99 2.65
CA HIS A 6 2.34 -11.54 1.70
C HIS A 6 1.68 -10.27 2.26
N ILE A 7 2.14 -9.11 1.81
CA ILE A 7 1.34 -7.88 1.96
C ILE A 7 0.23 -7.96 0.90
N VAL A 8 -0.91 -8.57 1.25
CA VAL A 8 -2.10 -8.55 0.40
C VAL A 8 -2.80 -7.21 0.59
N ASN A 9 -2.42 -6.21 -0.21
CA ASN A 9 -3.26 -5.02 -0.38
C ASN A 9 -4.33 -5.32 -1.42
N ARG A 10 -5.58 -5.50 -0.98
CA ARG A 10 -6.71 -5.62 -1.91
C ARG A 10 -7.11 -4.22 -2.37
N ILE A 11 -6.74 -3.87 -3.60
CA ILE A 11 -7.20 -2.65 -4.26
C ILE A 11 -8.53 -2.99 -4.92
N MET A 12 -9.62 -2.41 -4.43
CA MET A 12 -10.93 -2.53 -5.06
C MET A 12 -11.14 -1.30 -5.94
N VAL A 13 -11.34 -1.55 -7.24
CA VAL A 13 -11.73 -0.52 -8.21
C VAL A 13 -13.22 -0.68 -8.43
N GLU A 14 -14.03 0.16 -7.80
CA GLU A 14 -15.49 0.19 -7.98
C GLU A 14 -15.85 1.21 -9.07
N GLY A 15 -16.52 0.75 -10.13
CA GLY A 15 -16.97 1.58 -11.23
C GLY A 15 -17.50 0.76 -12.41
N PHE A 16 -18.22 1.41 -13.34
CA PHE A 16 -18.89 0.79 -14.50
C PHE A 16 -17.93 0.17 -15.55
N TYR A 17 -16.62 0.26 -15.34
CA TYR A 17 -15.62 0.00 -16.39
C TYR A 17 -15.06 -1.43 -16.44
N THR A 18 -15.58 -2.35 -15.63
CA THR A 18 -15.06 -3.74 -15.58
C THR A 18 -15.89 -4.75 -16.38
N ARG A 19 -17.08 -4.38 -16.86
CA ARG A 19 -17.98 -5.33 -17.54
C ARG A 19 -17.54 -5.67 -18.98
N ASP A 20 -16.80 -4.78 -19.64
CA ASP A 20 -16.40 -4.92 -21.06
C ASP A 20 -14.88 -4.77 -21.31
N ASN A 21 -14.04 -4.90 -20.28
CA ASN A 21 -12.57 -4.87 -20.44
C ASN A 21 -12.02 -6.27 -20.77
N GLU A 22 -12.34 -6.79 -21.95
CA GLU A 22 -11.81 -8.10 -22.41
C GLU A 22 -10.28 -8.12 -22.47
N ASP A 23 -9.64 -6.97 -22.73
CA ASP A 23 -8.19 -6.81 -22.77
C ASP A 23 -7.53 -6.70 -21.38
N GLY A 24 -8.33 -6.68 -20.31
CA GLY A 24 -7.88 -6.61 -18.93
C GLY A 24 -7.56 -5.20 -18.43
N ILE A 25 -7.27 -5.11 -17.13
CA ILE A 25 -6.94 -3.87 -16.43
C ILE A 25 -5.47 -3.93 -16.00
N THR A 26 -4.71 -2.88 -16.29
CA THR A 26 -3.33 -2.74 -15.81
C THR A 26 -3.28 -1.81 -14.61
N VAL A 27 -2.69 -2.27 -13.50
CA VAL A 27 -2.43 -1.45 -12.31
C VAL A 27 -0.92 -1.34 -12.12
N GLN A 28 -0.40 -0.12 -12.14
CA GLN A 28 1.02 0.19 -11.92
C GLN A 28 1.18 0.95 -10.61
N ALA A 29 2.12 0.48 -9.78
CA ALA A 29 2.59 1.23 -8.63
C ALA A 29 3.71 2.18 -9.08
N GLU A 30 3.50 3.48 -8.93
CA GLU A 30 4.48 4.51 -9.25
C GLU A 30 5.03 5.09 -7.95
N LEU A 31 6.37 5.16 -7.85
CA LEU A 31 7.06 5.64 -6.66
C LEU A 31 7.88 6.88 -7.03
N ALA A 32 7.57 8.01 -6.40
CA ALA A 32 8.39 9.20 -6.51
C ALA A 32 9.77 8.99 -5.84
N PRO A 33 10.81 9.76 -6.23
CA PRO A 33 12.10 9.73 -5.57
C PRO A 33 12.02 9.96 -4.06
N LEU A 34 13.06 9.55 -3.34
CA LEU A 34 13.17 9.80 -1.90
C LEU A 34 13.10 11.31 -1.62
N GLY A 35 12.23 11.70 -0.68
CA GLY A 35 12.01 13.10 -0.32
C GLY A 35 11.02 13.87 -1.19
N GLU A 36 10.51 13.26 -2.27
CA GLU A 36 9.53 13.89 -3.16
C GLU A 36 8.12 13.35 -2.96
N ARG A 37 7.12 14.20 -3.15
CA ARG A 37 5.71 13.79 -3.13
C ARG A 37 5.26 13.47 -4.55
N HIS A 38 4.57 12.35 -4.75
CA HIS A 38 3.96 12.05 -6.03
C HIS A 38 2.77 13.02 -6.29
N PRO A 39 2.68 13.66 -7.47
CA PRO A 39 1.60 14.62 -7.76
C PRO A 39 0.21 13.97 -7.80
N LYS A 40 0.15 12.65 -7.98
CA LYS A 40 -1.07 11.82 -7.99
C LYS A 40 -1.14 10.83 -6.82
N VAL A 41 -0.64 11.25 -5.67
CA VAL A 41 -0.50 10.39 -4.49
C VAL A 41 -1.79 9.64 -4.14
N PHE A 42 -1.66 8.36 -3.81
CA PHE A 42 -2.79 7.48 -3.48
C PHE A 42 -3.46 7.85 -2.16
N VAL A 43 -2.67 8.15 -1.12
CA VAL A 43 -3.15 8.62 0.18
C VAL A 43 -2.49 9.97 0.46
N SER A 44 -3.25 10.96 0.94
CA SER A 44 -2.70 12.28 1.25
C SER A 44 -2.37 12.40 2.74
N PRO A 45 -1.16 12.00 3.20
CA PRO A 45 -0.76 12.23 4.58
C PRO A 45 -0.69 13.73 4.88
N LYS A 46 -0.94 14.09 6.15
CA LYS A 46 -0.79 15.48 6.62
C LYS A 46 0.68 15.93 6.61
N THR A 47 1.60 14.98 6.81
CA THR A 47 3.04 15.23 6.79
C THR A 47 3.62 14.81 5.45
N THR A 48 4.32 15.72 4.78
CA THR A 48 5.02 15.44 3.51
C THR A 48 6.14 14.43 3.65
N ASN A 49 6.61 14.17 4.87
CA ASN A 49 7.69 13.22 5.15
C ASN A 49 7.21 11.77 5.30
N ASP A 50 5.90 11.51 5.32
CA ASP A 50 5.40 10.13 5.33
C ASP A 50 5.79 9.44 4.01
N PRO A 51 6.38 8.23 4.02
CA PRO A 51 6.70 7.51 2.79
C PRO A 51 5.50 7.27 1.88
N ALA A 52 4.29 7.20 2.44
CA ALA A 52 3.05 7.11 1.68
C ALA A 52 2.84 8.28 0.70
N SER A 53 3.48 9.42 0.93
CA SER A 53 3.43 10.57 0.01
C SER A 53 4.04 10.29 -1.38
N ARG A 54 4.87 9.24 -1.50
CA ARG A 54 5.57 8.86 -2.73
C ARG A 54 4.80 7.91 -3.64
N LEU A 55 3.78 7.21 -3.12
CA LEU A 55 3.12 6.14 -3.87
C LEU A 55 1.87 6.65 -4.60
N ALA A 56 1.75 6.27 -5.86
CA ALA A 56 0.53 6.37 -6.63
C ALA A 56 0.19 5.03 -7.29
N PHE A 57 -1.10 4.78 -7.51
CA PHE A 57 -1.57 3.68 -8.34
C PHE A 57 -2.17 4.23 -9.62
N ARG A 58 -1.47 4.00 -10.73
CA ARG A 58 -1.93 4.32 -12.08
C ARG A 58 -2.67 3.13 -12.65
N VAL A 59 -3.94 3.31 -12.98
CA VAL A 59 -4.79 2.29 -13.58
C VAL A 59 -5.02 2.64 -15.04
N THR A 60 -4.76 1.68 -15.92
CA THR A 60 -5.02 1.79 -17.35
C THR A 60 -6.05 0.74 -17.75
N LEU A 61 -7.11 1.18 -18.42
CA LEU A 61 -8.27 0.36 -18.77
C LEU A 61 -8.97 0.93 -20.01
N LYS A 62 -9.79 0.16 -20.72
CA LYS A 62 -10.65 0.68 -21.80
C LYS A 62 -12.03 1.10 -21.29
N ASP A 63 -12.60 2.17 -21.82
CA ASP A 63 -13.98 2.55 -21.53
C ASP A 63 -14.99 1.73 -22.36
N GLU A 64 -16.29 2.01 -22.19
CA GLU A 64 -17.39 1.36 -22.91
C GLU A 64 -17.31 1.50 -24.45
N LYS A 65 -16.48 2.43 -24.95
CA LYS A 65 -16.23 2.65 -26.38
C LYS A 65 -14.95 1.98 -26.87
N GLY A 66 -14.25 1.25 -25.99
CA GLY A 66 -12.96 0.64 -26.28
C GLY A 66 -11.78 1.62 -26.24
N GLU A 67 -11.98 2.88 -25.82
CA GLU A 67 -10.90 3.87 -25.74
C GLU A 67 -10.08 3.68 -24.47
N GLN A 68 -8.76 3.76 -24.58
CA GLN A 68 -7.88 3.69 -23.42
C GLN A 68 -8.08 4.92 -22.51
N LYS A 69 -8.32 4.66 -21.22
CA LYS A 69 -8.37 5.64 -20.14
C LYS A 69 -7.29 5.34 -19.11
N VAL A 70 -6.80 6.43 -18.51
CA VAL A 70 -5.80 6.40 -17.43
C VAL A 70 -6.41 7.09 -16.23
N LEU A 71 -6.48 6.37 -15.11
CA LEU A 71 -6.98 6.86 -13.84
C LEU A 71 -5.88 6.77 -12.80
N TYR A 72 -5.90 7.67 -11.83
CA TYR A 72 -5.11 7.55 -10.62
C TYR A 72 -6.05 7.30 -9.46
N LEU A 73 -5.80 6.21 -8.73
CA LEU A 73 -6.58 5.92 -7.55
C LEU A 73 -6.22 6.90 -6.44
N THR A 74 -7.23 7.29 -5.68
CA THR A 74 -7.07 8.12 -4.48
C THR A 74 -8.03 7.63 -3.41
N VAL A 75 -7.58 7.57 -2.17
CA VAL A 75 -8.47 7.30 -1.05
C VAL A 75 -9.20 8.59 -0.69
N SER A 76 -10.53 8.59 -0.78
CA SER A 76 -11.39 9.77 -0.58
C SER A 76 -11.42 10.29 0.87
N THR A 77 -11.03 9.47 1.83
CA THR A 77 -11.00 9.81 3.25
C THR A 77 -9.62 9.50 3.82
N ASN A 78 -9.01 10.47 4.50
CA ASN A 78 -7.70 10.35 5.16
C ASN A 78 -7.78 9.43 6.38
N PHE A 79 -8.00 8.13 6.16
CA PHE A 79 -7.93 7.13 7.21
C PHE A 79 -6.47 6.93 7.60
N LEU A 80 -6.17 7.16 8.89
CA LEU A 80 -4.83 6.99 9.45
C LEU A 80 -4.29 5.57 9.19
N GLU A 81 -5.17 4.58 9.21
CA GLU A 81 -4.86 3.19 8.86
C GLU A 81 -4.35 3.03 7.43
N ALA A 82 -4.95 3.73 6.46
CA ALA A 82 -4.51 3.69 5.08
C ALA A 82 -3.10 4.29 4.94
N ILE A 83 -2.83 5.39 5.65
CA ILE A 83 -1.48 5.96 5.72
C ILE A 83 -0.50 4.92 6.26
N PHE A 84 -0.83 4.21 7.36
CA PHE A 84 0.09 3.25 7.98
C PHE A 84 0.37 2.03 7.09
N LYS A 85 -0.65 1.55 6.36
CA LYS A 85 -0.50 0.46 5.39
C LYS A 85 0.38 0.87 4.22
N ILE A 86 0.14 2.05 3.65
CA ILE A 86 0.90 2.54 2.50
C ILE A 86 2.33 2.92 2.90
N ASN A 87 2.52 3.48 4.08
CA ASN A 87 3.84 3.71 4.66
C ASN A 87 4.66 2.41 4.73
N SER A 88 4.08 1.33 5.25
CA SER A 88 4.75 0.01 5.29
C SER A 88 5.01 -0.56 3.90
N LEU A 89 4.07 -0.39 2.97
CA LEU A 89 4.24 -0.84 1.59
C LEU A 89 5.41 -0.13 0.91
N VAL A 90 5.49 1.20 1.01
CA VAL A 90 6.58 1.98 0.41
C VAL A 90 7.91 1.60 1.02
N ASP A 91 8.01 1.52 2.34
CA ASP A 91 9.23 1.09 3.02
C ASP A 91 9.69 -0.29 2.55
N TRP A 92 8.76 -1.24 2.40
CA TRP A 92 9.05 -2.57 1.90
C TRP A 92 9.51 -2.56 0.43
N LEU A 93 8.89 -1.72 -0.43
CA LEU A 93 9.33 -1.51 -1.82
C LEU A 93 10.73 -0.89 -1.90
N ASP A 94 11.10 -0.06 -0.92
CA ASP A 94 12.46 0.47 -0.76
C ASP A 94 13.43 -0.57 -0.13
N GLY A 95 12.96 -1.78 0.20
CA GLY A 95 13.78 -2.89 0.70
C GLY A 95 13.80 -3.05 2.22
N ALA A 96 12.93 -2.37 2.98
CA ALA A 96 12.85 -2.53 4.43
C ALA A 96 12.41 -3.96 4.82
N THR A 97 13.07 -4.50 5.84
CA THR A 97 12.71 -5.78 6.46
C THR A 97 11.61 -5.61 7.51
N ILE A 98 11.04 -6.71 8.00
CA ILE A 98 10.04 -6.66 9.07
C ILE A 98 10.60 -6.06 10.38
N HIS A 99 11.90 -6.27 10.65
CA HIS A 99 12.57 -5.68 11.81
C HIS A 99 12.71 -4.17 11.66
N ASP A 100 13.00 -3.68 10.45
CA ASP A 100 13.04 -2.25 10.16
C ASP A 100 11.66 -1.60 10.33
N LEU A 101 10.60 -2.26 9.84
CA LEU A 101 9.24 -1.76 9.95
C LEU A 101 8.77 -1.68 11.40
N LYS A 102 9.11 -2.69 12.23
CA LYS A 102 8.76 -2.71 13.66
C LYS A 102 9.41 -1.56 14.43
N ALA A 103 10.62 -1.14 14.02
CA ALA A 103 11.33 -0.03 14.64
C ALA A 103 10.81 1.36 14.23
N ARG A 104 9.87 1.44 13.26
CA ARG A 104 9.36 2.69 12.71
C ARG A 104 7.93 2.96 13.18
N ARG A 105 7.68 4.19 13.59
CA ARG A 105 6.32 4.68 13.90
C ARG A 105 5.46 4.74 12.65
N ARG A 106 4.14 4.73 12.84
CA ARG A 106 3.14 4.89 11.75
C ARG A 106 3.25 3.78 10.70
N ARG A 107 3.38 2.53 11.16
CA ARG A 107 3.49 1.35 10.30
C ARG A 107 2.43 0.33 10.64
N HIS A 108 1.84 -0.25 9.60
CA HIS A 108 1.04 -1.45 9.74
C HIS A 108 1.87 -2.67 9.34
N ILE A 109 1.92 -3.69 10.18
CA ILE A 109 2.55 -4.96 9.85
C ILE A 109 1.45 -6.03 9.86
N TYR A 110 1.38 -6.78 8.77
CA TYR A 110 0.50 -7.94 8.67
C TYR A 110 1.34 -9.21 8.59
N ILE A 111 1.21 -10.07 9.60
CA ILE A 111 1.77 -11.41 9.57
C ILE A 111 0.60 -12.40 9.46
N HIS A 112 0.64 -13.25 8.44
CA HIS A 112 -0.42 -14.23 8.24
C HIS A 112 -0.47 -15.21 9.43
N PRO A 113 -1.65 -15.52 10.00
CA PRO A 113 -1.79 -16.36 11.20
C PRO A 113 -1.20 -17.77 11.10
N SER A 114 -0.96 -18.28 9.89
CA SER A 114 -0.33 -19.59 9.69
C SER A 114 1.17 -19.63 10.01
N ASN A 115 1.83 -18.49 10.24
CA ASN A 115 3.24 -18.44 10.60
C ASN A 115 3.43 -18.81 12.07
N LYS A 116 3.90 -20.04 12.34
CA LYS A 116 4.06 -20.59 13.70
C LYS A 116 5.43 -20.30 14.34
N ASN A 117 6.45 -20.05 13.54
CA ASN A 117 7.83 -19.79 14.01
C ASN A 117 8.13 -18.29 13.88
N LEU A 118 7.66 -17.51 14.85
CA LEU A 118 7.89 -16.07 14.94
C LEU A 118 8.54 -15.74 16.28
N ASP A 119 9.45 -14.77 16.25
CA ASP A 119 9.98 -14.11 17.42
C ASP A 119 8.83 -13.51 18.26
N ASP A 120 8.98 -13.51 19.58
CA ASP A 120 7.91 -13.16 20.51
C ASP A 120 7.36 -11.75 20.26
N ASP A 121 8.23 -10.83 19.87
CA ASP A 121 7.92 -9.44 19.58
C ASP A 121 7.15 -9.23 18.27
N LEU A 122 7.20 -10.19 17.34
CA LEU A 122 6.45 -10.17 16.08
C LEU A 122 5.05 -10.79 16.22
N ARG A 123 4.79 -11.56 17.29
CA ARG A 123 3.47 -12.18 17.53
C ARG A 123 2.35 -11.16 17.67
N ASN A 124 2.67 -9.94 18.12
CA ASN A 124 1.73 -8.83 18.23
C ASN A 124 1.15 -8.36 16.88
N PHE A 125 1.75 -8.76 15.75
CA PHE A 125 1.30 -8.41 14.40
C PHE A 125 0.60 -9.57 13.66
N LEU A 126 0.34 -10.69 14.36
CA LEU A 126 -0.46 -11.79 13.81
C LEU A 126 -1.88 -11.30 13.48
N GLY A 127 -2.28 -11.44 12.22
CA GLY A 127 -3.57 -10.94 11.75
C GLY A 127 -3.63 -9.43 11.50
N GLY A 128 -2.53 -8.70 11.72
CA GLY A 128 -2.42 -7.26 11.50
C GLY A 128 -2.29 -6.46 12.79
N GLY A 129 -1.38 -5.50 12.80
CA GLY A 129 -1.19 -4.56 13.91
C GLY A 129 -0.54 -3.25 13.45
N TYR A 130 -0.64 -2.21 14.28
CA TYR A 130 -0.14 -0.87 13.98
C TYR A 130 0.90 -0.44 15.03
N ILE A 131 1.96 0.22 14.56
CA ILE A 131 2.85 1.03 15.40
C ILE A 131 2.32 2.46 15.36
N LEU A 132 1.89 2.95 16.52
CA LEU A 132 1.37 4.29 16.68
C LEU A 132 2.51 5.31 16.83
N ASP A 133 2.16 6.58 16.96
CA ASP A 133 3.13 7.67 17.12
C ASP A 133 3.77 7.69 18.53
N ASP A 134 3.17 7.04 19.52
CA ASP A 134 3.59 6.97 20.92
C ASP A 134 4.46 5.76 21.26
N GLY A 135 4.60 4.79 20.34
CA GLY A 135 5.45 3.61 20.51
C GLY A 135 4.65 2.37 20.89
#